data_AF-A0A3N6M4V1-F1
#
_entry.id   AF-A0A3N6M4V1-F1
#
_cell.length_a   1.000
_cell.length_b   1.000
_cell.length_c   1.000
_cell.angle_alpha   90.00
_cell.angle_beta   90.00
_cell.angle_gamma   90.00
#
_symmetry.space_group_name_H-M   'P 1'
#
loop_
_entity.id
_entity.type
_entity.pdbx_description
1 polymer ?
#
loop_
_entity_poly.entity_id
_entity_poly.type
_entity_poly.pdbx_seq_one_letter_code
_entity_poly.pdbx_strand_id
1 'polypeptide(L)'
;MARNETPGSVRIRTGQGNEWRYDAIEKAARFYDCNRSNAVAFACEDVDRLVRAARVVLERDDLTREQRREIAETLSTRAVTFDVETSITVTRKGDE
;
A
#
# COMPACT_ATOMS: atom_id res chain seq x y z
N MET A 1 -29.13 20.71 -3.39
CA MET A 1 -28.85 19.74 -2.32
C MET A 1 -28.34 18.47 -2.98
N ALA A 2 -27.05 18.18 -2.90
CA ALA A 2 -26.44 17.03 -3.56
C ALA A 2 -26.89 15.74 -2.85
N ARG A 3 -27.79 14.98 -3.48
CA ARG A 3 -28.22 13.67 -2.98
C ARG A 3 -27.10 12.68 -3.24
N ASN A 4 -26.42 12.27 -2.17
CA ASN A 4 -25.66 11.02 -2.01
C ASN A 4 -25.46 10.20 -3.31
N GLU A 5 -24.44 10.52 -4.10
CA GLU A 5 -24.19 9.90 -5.43
C GLU A 5 -23.32 8.64 -5.33
N THR A 6 -23.53 7.79 -4.31
CA THR A 6 -22.87 6.48 -4.32
C THR A 6 -23.57 5.58 -5.34
N PRO A 7 -22.89 5.12 -6.41
CA PRO A 7 -23.52 4.23 -7.38
C PRO A 7 -23.86 2.89 -6.73
N GLY A 8 -24.97 2.27 -7.15
CA GLY A 8 -25.40 0.97 -6.62
C GLY A 8 -24.46 -0.20 -6.97
N SER A 9 -23.55 -0.02 -7.94
CA SER A 9 -22.54 -1.04 -8.27
C SER A 9 -21.33 -0.42 -8.99
N VAL A 10 -20.17 -1.05 -8.84
CA VAL A 10 -18.95 -0.79 -9.61
C VAL A 10 -18.58 -2.07 -10.37
N ARG A 11 -18.35 -1.97 -11.69
CA ARG A 11 -18.00 -3.11 -12.54
C ARG A 11 -16.51 -3.11 -12.89
N ILE A 12 -15.80 -4.16 -12.50
CA ILE A 12 -14.40 -4.38 -12.88
C ILE A 12 -14.35 -5.25 -14.15
N ARG A 13 -13.70 -4.74 -15.21
CA ARG A 13 -13.47 -5.51 -16.45
C ARG A 13 -12.25 -6.41 -16.32
N THR A 14 -12.44 -7.69 -16.60
CA THR A 14 -11.44 -8.75 -16.41
C THR A 14 -11.03 -9.47 -17.68
N GLY A 15 -11.65 -9.19 -18.83
CA GLY A 15 -11.21 -9.74 -20.12
C GLY A 15 -10.26 -8.80 -20.86
N GLN A 16 -9.78 -9.26 -22.01
CA GLN A 16 -8.97 -8.49 -22.98
C GLN A 16 -7.64 -8.00 -22.37
N GLY A 17 -6.87 -8.91 -21.75
CA GLY A 17 -5.60 -8.57 -21.12
C GLY A 17 -5.72 -8.10 -19.68
N ASN A 18 -6.93 -8.11 -19.11
CA ASN A 18 -7.20 -7.74 -17.71
C ASN A 18 -7.47 -8.95 -16.82
N GLU A 19 -7.14 -10.16 -17.28
CA GLU A 19 -7.43 -11.43 -16.59
C GLU A 19 -6.77 -11.45 -15.21
N TRP A 20 -5.60 -10.82 -15.07
CA TRP A 20 -4.89 -10.65 -13.81
C TRP A 20 -5.74 -9.97 -12.71
N ARG A 21 -6.71 -9.11 -13.08
CA ARG A 21 -7.61 -8.49 -12.12
C ARG A 21 -8.56 -9.51 -11.49
N TYR A 22 -9.07 -10.43 -12.31
CA TYR A 22 -9.92 -11.52 -11.81
C TYR A 22 -9.14 -12.41 -10.85
N ASP A 23 -7.92 -12.80 -11.24
CA ASP A 23 -7.06 -13.63 -10.39
C ASP A 23 -6.70 -12.94 -9.07
N ALA A 24 -6.47 -11.62 -9.08
CA ALA A 24 -6.22 -10.84 -7.88
C ALA A 24 -7.45 -10.81 -6.95
N ILE A 25 -8.65 -10.61 -7.52
CA ILE A 25 -9.91 -10.62 -6.78
C ILE A 25 -10.18 -12.02 -6.19
N GLU A 26 -9.92 -13.10 -6.92
CA GLU A 26 -10.03 -14.47 -6.42
C GLU A 26 -9.05 -14.78 -5.28
N LYS A 27 -7.83 -14.23 -5.34
CA LYS A 27 -6.87 -14.34 -4.23
C LYS A 27 -7.37 -13.59 -2.99
N ALA A 28 -7.85 -12.36 -3.16
CA ALA A 28 -8.42 -11.59 -2.06
C ALA A 28 -9.65 -12.29 -1.46
N ALA A 29 -10.56 -12.79 -2.29
CA ALA A 29 -11.75 -13.50 -1.84
C ALA A 29 -11.43 -14.73 -1.01
N ARG A 30 -10.41 -15.51 -1.42
CA ARG A 30 -9.92 -16.65 -0.63
C ARG A 30 -9.24 -16.22 0.66
N PHE A 31 -8.44 -15.16 0.64
CA PHE A 31 -7.76 -14.65 1.83
C PHE A 31 -8.74 -14.18 2.91
N TYR A 32 -9.75 -13.41 2.51
CA TYR A 32 -10.79 -12.89 3.41
C TYR A 32 -11.95 -13.88 3.66
N ASP A 33 -11.93 -15.05 3.01
CA ASP A 33 -13.01 -16.04 3.03
C ASP A 33 -14.40 -15.44 2.82
N CYS A 34 -14.55 -14.65 1.75
CA CYS A 34 -15.80 -13.94 1.45
C CYS A 34 -16.05 -13.82 -0.04
N ASN A 35 -17.24 -13.29 -0.40
CA ASN A 35 -17.56 -13.05 -1.79
C ASN A 35 -16.65 -11.96 -2.41
N ARG A 36 -16.54 -11.97 -3.74
CA ARG A 36 -15.66 -11.06 -4.51
C ARG A 36 -15.90 -9.57 -4.24
N SER A 37 -17.17 -9.18 -4.03
CA SER A 37 -17.53 -7.78 -3.80
C SER A 37 -16.98 -7.30 -2.45
N ASN A 38 -17.19 -8.09 -1.39
CA ASN A 38 -16.65 -7.79 -0.07
C ASN A 38 -15.12 -7.86 -0.09
N ALA A 39 -14.54 -8.84 -0.77
CA ALA A 39 -13.09 -8.96 -0.87
C ALA A 39 -12.42 -7.73 -1.51
N VAL A 40 -13.02 -7.17 -2.57
CA VAL A 40 -12.54 -5.91 -3.18
C VAL A 40 -12.69 -4.75 -2.21
N ALA A 41 -13.84 -4.63 -1.54
CA ALA A 41 -14.07 -3.56 -0.58
C ALA A 41 -13.07 -3.60 0.59
N PHE A 42 -12.87 -4.78 1.18
CA PHE A 42 -11.92 -4.99 2.27
C PHE A 42 -10.48 -4.72 1.83
N ALA A 43 -10.06 -5.20 0.66
CA ALA A 43 -8.73 -4.91 0.14
C ALA A 43 -8.50 -3.40 -0.07
N CYS A 44 -9.51 -2.66 -0.53
CA CYS A 44 -9.44 -1.20 -0.68
C CYS A 44 -9.42 -0.46 0.66
N GLU A 45 -10.06 -0.99 1.70
CA GLU A 45 -10.01 -0.43 3.05
C GLU A 45 -8.67 -0.72 3.74
N ASP A 46 -8.18 -1.95 3.60
CA ASP A 46 -6.98 -2.41 4.29
C ASP A 46 -5.70 -1.80 3.70
N VAL A 47 -5.64 -1.52 2.39
CA VAL A 47 -4.41 -0.98 1.77
C VAL A 47 -3.99 0.35 2.40
N ASP A 48 -4.92 1.27 2.71
CA ASP A 48 -4.59 2.54 3.38
C ASP A 48 -4.07 2.28 4.80
N ARG A 49 -4.71 1.38 5.55
CA ARG A 49 -4.29 1.02 6.92
C ARG A 49 -2.90 0.37 6.93
N LEU A 50 -2.64 -0.55 6.01
CA LEU A 50 -1.37 -1.25 5.90
C LEU A 50 -0.23 -0.29 5.50
N VAL A 51 -0.46 0.62 4.55
CA VAL A 51 0.55 1.61 4.15
C VAL A 51 0.87 2.57 5.31
N ARG A 52 -0.14 3.01 6.07
CA ARG A 52 0.08 3.83 7.27
C ARG A 52 0.88 3.06 8.34
N ALA A 53 0.52 1.81 8.60
CA ALA A 53 1.24 0.97 9.57
C ALA A 53 2.69 0.73 9.14
N ALA A 54 2.92 0.43 7.86
CA ALA A 54 4.25 0.29 7.28
C ALA A 54 5.10 1.55 7.48
N ARG A 55 4.52 2.72 7.22
CA ARG A 55 5.19 4.01 7.46
C ARG A 55 5.56 4.19 8.94
N VAL A 56 4.65 3.92 9.87
CA VAL A 56 4.95 4.01 11.31
C VAL A 56 6.11 3.09 11.69
N VAL A 57 6.13 1.87 11.17
CA VAL A 57 7.26 0.94 11.41
C VAL A 57 8.56 1.51 10.85
N LEU A 58 8.55 2.00 9.60
CA LEU A 58 9.73 2.56 8.95
C LEU A 58 10.24 3.85 9.61
N GLU A 59 9.39 4.58 10.33
CA GLU A 59 9.76 5.79 11.07
C GLU A 59 10.37 5.49 12.45
N ARG A 60 10.21 4.28 13.00
CA ARG A 60 10.74 3.91 14.34
C ARG A 60 12.24 4.12 14.49
N ASP A 61 12.65 4.87 15.51
CA ASP A 61 14.05 5.23 15.79
C ASP A 61 14.98 4.06 16.11
N ASP A 62 14.44 2.90 16.50
CA ASP A 62 15.22 1.71 16.85
C ASP A 62 15.62 0.84 15.64
N LEU A 63 15.14 1.16 14.43
CA LEU A 63 15.56 0.48 13.21
C LEU A 63 16.86 1.07 12.67
N THR A 64 17.83 0.21 12.40
CA THR A 64 19.01 0.59 11.63
C THR A 64 18.62 0.98 10.21
N ARG A 65 19.48 1.75 9.54
CA ARG A 65 19.25 2.15 8.14
C ARG A 65 19.09 0.95 7.21
N GLU A 66 19.85 -0.11 7.44
CA GLU A 66 19.79 -1.32 6.63
C GLU A 66 18.45 -2.05 6.82
N GLN A 67 17.99 -2.18 8.08
CA GLN A 67 16.67 -2.74 8.37
C GLN A 67 15.53 -1.91 7.75
N ARG A 68 15.60 -0.57 7.82
CA ARG A 68 14.58 0.27 7.18
C ARG A 68 14.52 0.06 5.67
N ARG A 69 15.67 -0.09 5.01
CA ARG A 69 15.71 -0.38 3.57
C ARG A 69 15.15 -1.75 3.25
N GLU A 70 15.58 -2.78 3.97
CA GLU A 70 15.08 -4.15 3.78
C GLU A 70 13.55 -4.20 3.92
N ILE A 71 13.01 -3.57 4.96
CA ILE A 71 11.57 -3.48 5.18
C ILE A 71 10.89 -2.70 4.05
N ALA A 72 11.45 -1.56 3.63
CA ALA A 72 10.88 -0.74 2.56
C ALA A 72 10.86 -1.47 1.20
N GLU A 73 11.94 -2.17 0.85
CA GLU A 73 12.02 -3.00 -0.37
C GLU A 73 11.03 -4.16 -0.31
N THR A 74 10.91 -4.83 0.85
CA THR A 74 9.99 -5.96 1.05
C THR A 74 8.52 -5.53 0.98
N LEU A 75 8.17 -4.38 1.53
CA LEU A 75 6.81 -3.84 1.53
C LEU A 75 6.43 -3.15 0.21
N SER A 76 7.41 -2.87 -0.65
CA SER A 76 7.16 -2.33 -1.97
C SER A 76 6.48 -3.37 -2.87
N THR A 77 5.40 -2.95 -3.52
CA THR A 77 4.62 -3.77 -4.44
C THR A 77 4.54 -3.07 -5.79
N ARG A 78 3.87 -3.70 -6.78
CA ARG A 78 3.66 -3.05 -8.08
C ARG A 78 2.94 -1.70 -8.01
N ALA A 79 2.12 -1.47 -6.99
CA ALA A 79 1.28 -0.27 -6.86
C ALA A 79 1.78 0.73 -5.81
N VAL A 80 2.71 0.34 -4.93
CA VAL A 80 3.18 1.15 -3.81
C VAL A 80 4.68 0.96 -3.69
N THR A 81 5.43 2.06 -3.64
CA THR A 81 6.87 2.06 -3.38
C THR A 81 7.13 2.78 -2.06
N PHE A 82 8.01 2.21 -1.22
CA PHE A 82 8.54 2.86 -0.04
C PHE A 82 10.00 3.22 -0.29
N ASP A 83 10.31 4.52 -0.33
CA ASP A 83 11.68 5.04 -0.45
C ASP A 83 12.17 5.57 0.89
N VAL A 84 13.39 5.19 1.26
CA VAL A 84 14.05 5.64 2.50
C VAL A 84 15.14 6.64 2.13
N GLU A 85 14.80 7.93 2.12
CA GLU A 85 15.80 8.99 1.97
C GLU A 85 16.63 9.14 3.25
N THR A 86 17.96 9.16 3.11
CA THR A 86 18.86 9.45 4.23
C THR A 86 19.49 10.82 3.98
N SER A 87 19.16 11.84 4.78
CA SER A 87 19.87 13.12 4.72
C SER A 87 21.23 12.97 5.42
N ILE A 88 22.29 13.49 4.78
CA ILE A 88 23.62 13.61 5.37
C ILE A 88 23.91 15.11 5.47
N THR A 89 23.93 15.64 6.69
CA THR A 89 24.33 17.04 6.94
C THR A 89 25.78 17.05 7.41
N VAL A 90 26.63 17.78 6.68
CA VAL A 90 28.04 17.97 7.03
C VAL A 90 28.22 19.42 7.45
N THR A 91 28.54 19.64 8.72
CA THR A 91 28.95 20.95 9.24
C THR A 91 30.47 20.97 9.33
N ARG A 92 31.12 22.02 8.81
CA ARG A 92 32.58 22.15 8.86
C ARG A 92 32.98 23.00 10.06
N LYS A 93 34.19 22.74 10.58
CA LYS A 93 34.80 23.51 11.68
C LYS A 93 35.21 24.90 11.14
N GLY A 94 34.23 25.79 11.00
CA GLY A 94 34.36 27.10 10.35
C GLY A 94 33.01 27.77 10.07
N ASP A 95 31.89 27.06 10.22
CA ASP A 95 30.54 27.61 10.06
C ASP A 95 29.95 28.17 11.39
N GLU A 96 30.80 28.67 12.30
CA GLU A 96 30.42 29.47 13.49
C GLU A 96 30.44 30.97 13.17
#